data_AF-A0A232FGC8-F1
#
_entry.id   AF-A0A232FGC8-F1
#
_cell.length_a   1.000
_cell.length_b   1.000
_cell.length_c   1.000
_cell.angle_alpha   90.00
_cell.angle_beta   90.00
_cell.angle_gamma   90.00
#
_symmetry.space_group_name_H-M   'P 1'
#
loop_
_entity.id
_entity.type
_entity.pdbx_description
1 polymer ?
#
loop_
_entity_poly.entity_id
_entity_poly.type
_entity_poly.pdbx_seq_one_letter_code
_entity_poly.pdbx_strand_id
1 'polypeptide(L)'
;MDSRKQQNFLYFPFLYLTLCGVWKPCTDYFLLEVMFDLFTAFMVITCETVILTEILAVLFSEKNMSQVLVENIYMIVTMIGGFLKMLNIISKRNKIALLTESCLTKLWNPPRDQEEFSIMTKYDKLIRFGISFCLCNNKPLS
;
A
#
# COMPACT_ATOMS: atom_id res chain seq x y z
N MET A 1 4.69 -18.68 9.72
CA MET A 1 5.87 -17.89 10.18
C MET A 1 5.35 -16.65 10.89
N ASP A 2 5.92 -16.23 12.03
CA ASP A 2 5.40 -15.08 12.81
C ASP A 2 5.25 -13.83 11.93
N SER A 3 4.04 -13.26 11.85
CA SER A 3 3.70 -12.07 11.05
C SER A 3 4.64 -10.89 11.36
N ARG A 4 5.19 -10.84 12.58
CA ARG A 4 6.19 -9.86 12.99
C ARG A 4 7.52 -9.98 12.23
N LYS A 5 7.96 -11.21 11.92
CA LYS A 5 9.20 -11.43 11.13
C LYS A 5 9.04 -10.98 9.67
N GLN A 6 7.84 -11.09 9.12
CA GLN A 6 7.53 -10.66 7.75
C GLN A 6 7.51 -9.13 7.63
N GLN A 7 6.89 -8.45 8.60
CA GLN A 7 6.91 -6.99 8.69
C GLN A 7 8.33 -6.43 8.86
N ASN A 8 9.19 -7.12 9.61
CA ASN A 8 10.61 -6.73 9.75
C ASN A 8 11.45 -6.98 8.49
N PHE A 9 11.03 -7.88 7.59
CA PHE A 9 11.72 -8.09 6.32
C PHE A 9 11.40 -6.98 5.31
N LEU A 10 10.11 -6.65 5.18
CA LEU A 10 9.54 -5.60 4.32
C LEU A 10 9.16 -4.34 5.12
N TYR A 11 10.07 -3.87 5.99
CA TYR A 11 9.76 -2.78 6.92
C TYR A 11 9.25 -1.51 6.23
N PHE A 12 9.93 -1.03 5.20
CA PHE A 12 9.57 0.22 4.51
C PHE A 12 8.18 0.21 3.86
N PRO A 13 7.81 -0.77 3.00
CA PRO A 13 6.49 -0.79 2.38
C PRO A 13 5.37 -1.02 3.41
N PHE A 14 5.56 -1.87 4.43
CA PHE A 14 4.56 -2.04 5.48
C PHE A 14 4.43 -0.81 6.38
N LEU A 15 5.52 -0.09 6.65
CA LEU A 15 5.48 1.18 7.38
C LEU A 15 4.68 2.23 6.60
N TYR A 16 4.92 2.34 5.28
CA TYR A 16 4.17 3.25 4.42
C TYR A 16 2.67 2.90 4.40
N LEU A 17 2.33 1.62 4.26
CA LEU A 17 0.93 1.18 4.30
C LEU A 17 0.28 1.40 5.68
N THR A 18 1.04 1.31 6.76
CA THR A 18 0.57 1.61 8.11
C THR A 18 0.31 3.10 8.29
N LEU A 19 1.21 3.96 7.81
CA LEU A 19 1.04 5.42 7.82
C LEU A 19 -0.15 5.87 6.97
N CYS A 20 -0.38 5.21 5.84
CA CYS A 20 -1.54 5.47 4.98
C CYS A 20 -2.87 4.95 5.56
N GLY A 21 -2.82 4.26 6.71
CA GLY A 21 -4.01 3.69 7.36
C GLY A 21 -4.57 2.46 6.65
N VAL A 22 -3.80 1.83 5.76
CA VAL A 22 -4.23 0.67 4.96
C VAL A 22 -3.88 -0.65 5.64
N TRP A 23 -2.80 -0.67 6.41
CA TRP A 23 -2.28 -1.89 7.02
C TRP A 23 -2.20 -1.80 8.54
N LYS A 24 -2.59 -2.90 9.20
CA LYS A 24 -2.63 -3.01 10.65
C LYS A 24 -1.31 -3.56 11.19
N PRO A 25 -0.66 -2.90 12.15
CA PRO A 25 0.53 -3.46 12.78
C PRO A 25 0.14 -4.68 13.64
N CYS A 26 0.91 -5.76 13.56
CA CYS A 26 0.67 -6.94 14.39
C CYS A 26 1.01 -6.61 15.84
N THR A 27 -0.01 -6.25 16.61
CA THR A 27 0.10 -5.89 18.03
C THR A 27 -0.90 -6.69 18.83
N ASP A 28 -0.49 -7.20 19.99
CA ASP A 28 -1.30 -8.10 20.82
C ASP A 28 -2.36 -7.35 21.66
N TYR A 29 -2.45 -6.02 21.51
CA TYR A 29 -3.34 -5.16 22.29
C TYR A 29 -4.65 -4.88 21.55
N PHE A 30 -5.76 -5.42 22.05
CA PHE A 30 -7.11 -5.22 21.49
C PHE A 30 -7.47 -3.74 21.28
N LEU A 31 -7.14 -2.88 22.24
CA LEU A 31 -7.49 -1.45 22.20
C LEU A 31 -6.76 -0.72 21.06
N LEU A 32 -5.52 -1.12 20.78
CA LEU A 32 -4.73 -0.58 19.68
C LEU A 32 -5.29 -1.05 18.34
N GLU A 33 -5.72 -2.31 18.27
CA GLU A 33 -6.38 -2.88 17.10
C GLU A 33 -7.66 -2.13 16.73
N VAL A 34 -8.50 -1.78 17.71
CA VAL A 34 -9.70 -0.95 17.52
C VAL A 34 -9.34 0.48 17.07
N MET A 35 -8.31 1.09 17.67
CA MET A 35 -7.86 2.44 17.28
C MET A 35 -7.37 2.49 15.83
N PHE A 36 -6.64 1.47 15.38
CA PHE A 36 -6.21 1.38 13.98
C PHE A 36 -7.38 1.14 13.03
N ASP A 37 -8.34 0.29 13.39
CA ASP A 37 -9.53 0.07 12.55
C ASP A 37 -10.36 1.36 12.43
N LEU A 38 -10.49 2.13 13.53
CA LEU A 38 -11.13 3.45 13.52
C LEU A 38 -10.36 4.45 12.66
N PHE A 39 -9.02 4.45 12.74
CA PHE A 39 -8.16 5.29 11.91
C PHE A 39 -8.32 4.94 10.42
N THR A 40 -8.31 3.67 10.04
CA THR A 40 -8.57 3.22 8.67
C THR A 40 -9.95 3.68 8.19
N ALA A 41 -10.99 3.53 9.01
CA ALA A 41 -12.33 4.00 8.68
C ALA A 41 -12.37 5.52 8.46
N PHE A 42 -11.71 6.29 9.34
CA PHE A 42 -11.59 7.74 9.22
C PHE A 42 -10.89 8.17 7.93
N MET A 43 -9.79 7.50 7.56
CA MET A 43 -9.08 7.76 6.30
C MET A 43 -9.95 7.50 5.07
N VAL A 44 -10.70 6.39 5.08
CA VAL A 44 -11.63 6.05 3.98
C VAL A 44 -12.76 7.08 3.86
N ILE A 45 -13.38 7.46 4.98
CA ILE A 45 -14.44 8.49 5.02
C ILE A 45 -13.90 9.82 4.50
N THR A 46 -12.71 10.23 4.95
CA THR A 46 -12.08 11.47 4.51
C THR A 46 -11.85 11.46 2.99
N CYS A 47 -11.30 10.38 2.44
CA CYS A 47 -11.12 10.24 0.99
C CYS A 47 -12.44 10.36 0.21
N GLU A 48 -13.50 9.69 0.65
CA GLU A 48 -14.83 9.79 0.03
C GLU A 48 -15.35 11.23 0.06
N THR A 49 -15.23 11.92 1.21
CA THR A 49 -15.69 13.31 1.32
C THR A 49 -14.92 14.27 0.42
N VAL A 50 -13.62 14.04 0.21
CA VAL A 50 -12.81 14.83 -0.73
C VAL A 50 -13.28 14.62 -2.15
N ILE A 51 -13.46 13.38 -2.59
CA ILE A 51 -13.93 13.06 -3.95
C ILE A 51 -15.33 13.67 -4.20
N LEU A 52 -16.24 13.52 -3.23
CA LEU A 52 -17.57 14.12 -3.30
C LEU A 52 -17.50 15.65 -3.39
N THR A 53 -16.58 16.27 -2.63
CA THR A 53 -16.39 17.73 -2.68
C THR A 53 -15.86 18.18 -4.04
N GLU A 54 -14.92 17.46 -4.66
CA GLU A 54 -14.43 17.80 -6.00
C GLU A 54 -15.54 17.68 -7.06
N ILE A 55 -16.38 16.64 -6.97
CA ILE A 55 -17.53 16.47 -7.86
C ILE A 55 -18.55 17.61 -7.69
N LEU A 56 -18.87 17.97 -6.44
CA LEU A 56 -19.79 19.06 -6.14
C LEU A 56 -19.22 20.42 -6.60
N ALA A 57 -17.92 20.66 -6.44
CA ALA A 57 -17.27 21.88 -6.89
C ALA A 57 -17.37 22.08 -8.42
N VAL A 58 -17.26 20.97 -9.18
CA VAL A 58 -17.47 20.98 -10.63
C VAL A 58 -18.96 21.20 -10.97
N LEU A 59 -19.87 20.54 -10.26
CA LEU A 59 -21.31 20.62 -10.51
C LEU A 59 -21.89 22.01 -10.21
N PHE A 60 -21.45 22.64 -9.11
CA PHE A 60 -21.90 23.97 -8.68
C PHE A 60 -21.15 25.13 -9.35
N SER A 61 -20.25 24.85 -10.29
CA SER A 61 -19.58 25.91 -11.04
C SER A 61 -20.58 26.64 -11.95
N GLU A 62 -20.89 27.89 -11.62
CA GLU A 62 -21.76 28.78 -12.42
C GLU A 62 -21.12 29.18 -13.77
N LYS A 63 -19.79 29.03 -13.92
CA LYS A 63 -19.07 29.17 -15.20
C LYS A 63 -19.21 27.92 -16.04
N ASN A 64 -19.08 28.03 -17.37
CA ASN A 64 -19.12 26.93 -18.34
C ASN A 64 -18.61 25.60 -17.76
N MET A 65 -19.54 24.73 -17.34
CA MET A 65 -19.26 23.47 -16.65
C MET A 65 -18.23 22.62 -17.40
N SER A 66 -18.25 22.66 -18.74
CA SER A 66 -17.32 21.95 -19.61
C SER A 66 -15.87 22.40 -19.45
N GLN A 67 -15.60 23.70 -19.24
CA GLN A 67 -14.24 24.21 -19.05
C GLN A 67 -13.68 23.77 -17.70
N VAL A 68 -14.46 23.93 -16.63
CA VAL A 68 -14.08 23.54 -15.27
C VAL A 68 -13.94 22.01 -15.13
N LEU A 69 -14.78 21.24 -15.83
CA LEU A 69 -14.62 19.80 -15.94
C LEU A 69 -13.27 19.44 -16.57
N VAL A 70 -12.92 20.01 -17.72
CA VAL A 70 -11.68 19.66 -18.42
C VAL A 70 -10.43 20.00 -17.60
N GLU A 71 -10.48 21.07 -16.80
CA GLU A 71 -9.39 21.46 -15.90
C GLU A 71 -9.24 20.50 -14.70
N ASN A 72 -10.35 20.01 -14.12
CA ASN A 72 -10.34 19.22 -12.88
C ASN A 72 -10.52 17.71 -13.07
N ILE A 73 -10.94 17.24 -14.25
CA ILE A 73 -11.23 15.82 -14.53
C ILE A 73 -10.00 14.94 -14.29
N TYR A 74 -8.81 15.45 -14.61
CA TYR A 74 -7.58 14.72 -14.38
C TYR A 74 -7.34 14.46 -12.88
N MET A 75 -7.59 15.46 -12.03
CA MET A 75 -7.45 15.31 -10.57
C MET A 75 -8.48 14.32 -10.01
N ILE A 76 -9.76 14.49 -10.39
CA ILE A 76 -10.85 13.61 -9.94
C ILE A 76 -10.58 12.15 -10.33
N VAL A 77 -10.23 11.89 -11.60
CA VAL A 77 -9.94 10.53 -12.09
C VAL A 77 -8.73 9.94 -11.37
N THR A 78 -7.68 10.74 -11.13
CA THR A 78 -6.48 10.28 -10.42
C THR A 78 -6.78 9.95 -8.97
N MET A 79 -7.58 10.76 -8.28
CA MET A 79 -8.02 10.51 -6.90
C MET A 79 -8.88 9.25 -6.81
N ILE A 80 -9.87 9.09 -7.69
CA ILE A 80 -10.71 7.88 -7.76
C ILE A 80 -9.83 6.64 -8.02
N GLY A 81 -8.89 6.73 -8.95
CA GLY A 81 -7.95 5.64 -9.24
C GLY A 81 -7.08 5.27 -8.04
N GLY A 82 -6.60 6.26 -7.28
CA GLY A 82 -5.86 6.05 -6.04
C GLY A 82 -6.71 5.37 -4.96
N PHE A 83 -7.95 5.82 -4.80
CA PHE A 83 -8.89 5.26 -3.84
C PHE A 83 -9.27 3.81 -4.16
N LEU A 84 -9.55 3.49 -5.42
CA LEU A 84 -9.81 2.10 -5.85
C LEU A 84 -8.62 1.18 -5.60
N LYS A 85 -7.39 1.67 -5.82
CA LYS A 85 -6.17 0.92 -5.47
C LYS A 85 -6.08 0.65 -3.97
N MET A 86 -6.36 1.66 -3.14
CA MET A 86 -6.38 1.53 -1.68
C MET A 86 -7.41 0.48 -1.24
N LEU A 87 -8.66 0.58 -1.72
CA LEU A 87 -9.72 -0.39 -1.41
C LEU A 87 -9.37 -1.81 -1.84
N ASN A 88 -8.73 -1.96 -3.01
CA ASN A 88 -8.28 -3.26 -3.49
C ASN A 88 -7.20 -3.85 -2.56
N ILE A 89 -6.25 -3.04 -2.10
CA ILE A 89 -5.24 -3.49 -1.12
C ILE A 89 -5.91 -3.93 0.19
N ILE A 90 -6.85 -3.13 0.73
CA ILE A 90 -7.59 -3.46 1.97
C ILE A 90 -8.37 -4.78 1.81
N SER A 91 -9.02 -4.97 0.65
CA SER A 91 -9.83 -6.16 0.33
C SER A 91 -8.97 -7.41 0.11
N LYS A 92 -7.77 -7.25 -0.43
CA LYS A 92 -6.85 -8.36 -0.74
C LYS A 92 -5.79 -8.57 0.34
N ARG A 93 -5.86 -7.86 1.47
CA ARG A 93 -4.85 -7.92 2.55
C ARG A 93 -4.47 -9.34 2.99
N ASN A 94 -5.45 -10.24 3.09
CA ASN A 94 -5.21 -11.64 3.47
C ASN A 94 -4.41 -12.40 2.39
N LYS A 95 -4.68 -12.12 1.11
CA LYS A 95 -3.92 -12.71 0.00
C LYS A 95 -2.51 -12.13 -0.07
N ILE A 96 -2.36 -10.83 0.19
CA ILE A 96 -1.05 -10.17 0.28
C ILE A 96 -0.24 -10.78 1.42
N ALA A 97 -0.84 -10.97 2.60
CA ALA A 97 -0.18 -11.63 3.73
C ALA A 97 0.26 -13.06 3.39
N LEU A 98 -0.61 -13.86 2.76
CA LEU A 98 -0.27 -15.22 2.33
C LEU A 98 0.81 -15.25 1.24
N LEU A 99 0.78 -14.29 0.31
CA LEU A 99 1.81 -14.15 -0.72
C LEU A 99 3.13 -13.71 -0.11
N THR A 100 3.13 -12.74 0.81
CA THR A 100 4.32 -12.32 1.56
C THR A 100 4.86 -13.48 2.38
N GLU A 101 4.01 -14.28 3.02
CA GLU A 101 4.43 -15.48 3.75
C GLU A 101 5.06 -16.51 2.83
N SER A 102 4.37 -16.87 1.75
CA SER A 102 4.84 -17.85 0.77
C SER A 102 6.13 -17.37 0.11
N CYS A 103 6.22 -16.08 -0.19
CA CYS A 103 7.42 -15.43 -0.68
C CYS A 103 8.51 -15.63 0.36
N LEU A 104 8.39 -15.13 1.59
CA LEU A 104 9.42 -15.26 2.63
C LEU A 104 9.80 -16.70 3.01
N THR A 105 8.86 -17.64 3.01
CA THR A 105 9.13 -19.05 3.33
C THR A 105 9.73 -19.81 2.14
N LYS A 106 9.46 -19.38 0.90
CA LYS A 106 10.01 -19.98 -0.31
C LYS A 106 11.07 -19.10 -0.98
N LEU A 107 11.47 -17.97 -0.38
CA LEU A 107 12.10 -16.88 -1.15
C LEU A 107 13.43 -17.30 -1.71
N TRP A 108 14.11 -18.24 -1.07
CA TRP A 108 15.28 -18.81 -1.68
C TRP A 108 15.23 -20.28 -1.36
N ASN A 109 15.25 -21.10 -2.40
CA ASN A 109 15.68 -22.49 -2.29
C ASN A 109 16.79 -22.54 -1.24
N PRO A 110 16.73 -23.41 -0.22
CA PRO A 110 17.76 -23.43 0.82
C PRO A 110 19.11 -23.43 0.11
N PRO A 111 20.02 -22.50 0.47
CA PRO A 111 21.24 -22.26 -0.29
C PRO A 111 21.91 -23.61 -0.51
N ARG A 112 22.08 -23.97 -1.77
CA ARG A 112 22.55 -25.31 -2.13
C ARG A 112 24.00 -25.49 -1.69
N ASP A 113 24.73 -24.38 -1.62
CA ASP A 113 26.14 -24.33 -1.28
C ASP A 113 26.49 -23.16 -0.36
N GLN A 114 27.63 -23.29 0.31
CA GLN A 114 28.12 -22.28 1.26
C GLN A 114 28.47 -20.94 0.56
N GLU A 115 28.82 -21.01 -0.73
CA GLU A 115 29.03 -19.82 -1.58
C GLU A 115 27.72 -19.05 -1.81
N GLU A 116 26.61 -19.74 -2.11
CA GLU A 116 25.29 -19.12 -2.28
C GLU A 116 24.84 -18.41 -0.99
N PHE A 117 25.09 -19.03 0.17
CA PHE A 117 24.79 -18.43 1.47
C PHE A 117 25.60 -17.14 1.70
N SER A 118 26.88 -17.12 1.29
CA SER A 118 27.75 -15.94 1.43
C SER A 118 27.34 -14.78 0.51
N ILE A 119 26.89 -15.09 -0.71
CA ILE A 119 26.37 -14.09 -1.66
C ILE A 119 25.05 -13.55 -1.14
N MET A 120 24.15 -14.42 -0.69
CA MET A 120 22.84 -14.02 -0.23
C MET A 120 22.92 -13.14 1.02
N THR A 121 23.79 -13.46 1.98
CA THR A 121 24.04 -12.61 3.17
C THR A 121 24.71 -11.28 2.81
N LYS A 122 25.61 -11.26 1.81
CA LYS A 122 26.25 -10.04 1.33
C LYS A 122 25.28 -9.09 0.61
N TYR A 123 24.33 -9.64 -0.14
CA TYR A 123 23.36 -8.86 -0.92
C TYR A 123 22.00 -8.70 -0.24
N ASP A 124 21.73 -9.30 0.93
CA ASP A 124 20.42 -9.22 1.61
C ASP A 124 19.96 -7.77 1.85
N LYS A 125 20.90 -6.87 2.21
CA LYS A 125 20.63 -5.43 2.36
C LYS A 125 20.29 -4.75 1.03
N LEU A 126 20.97 -5.14 -0.05
CA LEU A 126 20.76 -4.58 -1.39
C LEU A 126 19.46 -5.10 -2.01
N ILE A 127 19.10 -6.37 -1.77
CA ILE A 127 17.83 -6.97 -2.21
C ILE A 127 16.67 -6.32 -1.46
N ARG A 128 16.77 -6.11 -0.14
CA ARG A 128 15.77 -5.36 0.63
C ARG A 128 15.56 -3.95 0.10
N PHE A 129 16.66 -3.26 -0.24
CA PHE A 129 16.59 -1.92 -0.83
C PHE A 129 16.02 -1.94 -2.26
N GLY A 130 16.43 -2.92 -3.07
CA GLY A 130 16.00 -3.12 -4.46
C GLY A 130 14.52 -3.48 -4.58
N ILE A 131 13.99 -4.31 -3.69
CA ILE A 131 12.53 -4.60 -3.63
C ILE A 131 11.75 -3.33 -3.27
N SER A 132 12.25 -2.53 -2.33
CA SER A 132 11.63 -1.24 -1.99
C SER A 132 11.68 -0.26 -3.17
N PHE A 133 12.77 -0.26 -3.94
CA PHE A 133 12.90 0.57 -5.14
C PHE A 133 12.00 0.10 -6.29
N CYS A 134 11.89 -1.20 -6.53
CA CYS A 134 11.02 -1.79 -7.55
C CYS A 134 9.52 -1.65 -7.22
N LEU A 135 9.15 -1.65 -5.93
CA LEU A 135 7.79 -1.35 -5.50
C LEU A 135 7.46 0.14 -5.68
N CYS A 136 8.40 1.04 -5.41
CA CYS A 136 8.22 2.48 -5.68
C CYS A 136 8.26 2.84 -7.17
N ASN A 137 8.99 2.09 -8.01
CA ASN A 137 9.13 2.34 -9.45
C ASN A 137 8.20 1.52 -10.34
N ASN A 138 7.25 0.75 -9.79
CA ASN A 138 6.18 0.15 -10.58
C ASN A 138 5.17 1.24 -11.02
N LYS A 139 5.61 2.11 -11.92
CA LYS A 139 4.70 2.79 -12.86
C LYS A 139 4.11 1.69 -13.75
N PRO A 140 2.78 1.66 -13.96
CA PRO A 140 2.22 0.82 -15.00
C PRO A 140 2.84 1.26 -16.33
N LEU A 141 3.60 0.39 -16.98
CA LEU A 141 3.94 0.60 -18.38
C LEU A 141 2.63 0.58 -19.17
N SER A 142 2.35 1.72 -19.80
CA SER A 142 1.44 1.88 -20.93
C SER A 142 1.81 0.93 -22.07
#